data_AF-A0A497D200-F1
#
_entry.id   AF-A0A497D200-F1
#
_cell.length_a   1.000
_cell.length_b   1.000
_cell.length_c   1.000
_cell.angle_alpha   90.00
_cell.angle_beta   90.00
_cell.angle_gamma   90.00
#
_symmetry.space_group_name_H-M   'P 1'
#
loop_
_entity.id
_entity.type
_entity.pdbx_description
1 polymer ?
#
loop_
_entity_poly.entity_id
_entity_poly.type
_entity_poly.pdbx_seq_one_letter_code
_entity_poly.pdbx_strand_id
1 'polypeptide(L)'
;MKRSDNLIFLLCLIIAAFFWLLIKLSGTYTVSYNFKIKYTNVPAEKRLTKIIDTTLNISFTARGYDILKLNITESMDEMTIDLKDYEIKKSKDDTYFIHTGLIREELASYININESDVLLSKNALHFVLSGLHVKDIKVKTREDILFKDPYGLYEQERVEPAKVSVYGPSSVLDTMHYVYTEVISLTSVDKDQIIKARLYNPLPELINIEPDEVLVKLRVERFTESF
;
A
#
# COMPACT_ATOMS: atom_id res chain seq x y z
N MET A 1 31.97 -16.73 -53.51
CA MET A 1 30.65 -16.42 -52.91
C MET A 1 30.81 -15.12 -52.13
N LYS A 2 30.31 -14.00 -52.66
CA LYS A 2 30.61 -12.64 -52.16
C LYS A 2 29.92 -12.42 -50.82
N ARG A 3 30.64 -11.87 -49.83
CA ARG A 3 30.12 -11.53 -48.48
C ARG A 3 28.82 -10.71 -48.50
N SER A 4 28.57 -9.94 -49.55
CA SER A 4 27.33 -9.16 -49.78
C SER A 4 26.09 -10.03 -49.89
N ASP A 5 26.18 -11.18 -50.56
CA ASP A 5 25.00 -11.98 -50.91
C ASP A 5 24.47 -12.72 -49.67
N ASN A 6 25.39 -13.15 -48.80
CA ASN A 6 25.06 -13.75 -47.51
C ASN A 6 24.42 -12.72 -46.55
N LEU A 7 24.83 -11.45 -46.60
CA LEU A 7 24.23 -10.39 -45.78
C LEU A 7 22.81 -10.05 -46.23
N ILE A 8 22.58 -9.98 -47.55
CA ILE A 8 21.24 -9.76 -48.11
C ILE A 8 20.31 -10.93 -47.76
N PHE A 9 20.79 -12.18 -47.90
CA PHE A 9 20.03 -13.36 -47.49
C PHE A 9 19.66 -13.31 -46.00
N LEU A 10 20.62 -12.99 -45.12
CA LEU A 10 20.40 -12.92 -43.68
C LEU A 10 19.44 -11.78 -43.30
N LEU A 11 19.54 -10.63 -43.97
CA LEU A 11 18.59 -9.52 -43.80
C LEU A 11 17.17 -9.94 -44.18
N CYS A 12 16.99 -10.54 -45.36
CA CYS A 12 15.69 -11.04 -45.82
C CYS A 12 15.13 -12.09 -44.85
N LEU A 13 15.97 -12.99 -44.34
CA LEU A 13 15.59 -14.01 -43.36
C LEU A 13 15.08 -13.38 -42.06
N ILE A 14 15.79 -12.37 -41.53
CA ILE A 14 15.37 -11.64 -40.32
C ILE A 14 14.03 -10.94 -40.54
N ILE A 15 13.86 -10.25 -41.67
CA ILE A 15 12.62 -9.54 -41.99
C ILE A 15 11.45 -10.54 -42.12
N ALA A 16 11.66 -11.66 -42.82
CA ALA A 16 10.65 -12.70 -42.95
C ALA A 16 10.28 -13.31 -41.59
N ALA A 17 11.27 -13.61 -40.75
CA ALA A 17 11.04 -14.11 -39.39
C ALA A 17 10.29 -13.09 -38.51
N PHE A 18 10.62 -11.79 -38.65
CA PHE A 18 9.95 -10.72 -37.94
C PHE A 18 8.48 -10.57 -38.35
N PHE A 19 8.17 -10.57 -39.64
CA PHE A 19 6.78 -10.55 -40.09
C PHE A 19 6.02 -11.81 -39.67
N TRP A 20 6.65 -12.98 -39.74
CA TRP A 20 6.04 -14.22 -39.26
C TRP A 20 5.74 -14.17 -37.77
N LEU A 21 6.65 -13.63 -36.95
CA LEU A 21 6.44 -13.36 -35.53
C LEU A 21 5.23 -12.44 -35.32
N LEU A 22 5.15 -11.31 -36.04
CA LEU A 22 4.03 -10.37 -35.91
C LEU A 22 2.69 -11.01 -36.28
N ILE A 23 2.65 -11.84 -37.33
CA ILE A 23 1.43 -12.58 -37.72
C ILE A 23 1.04 -13.59 -36.64
N LYS A 24 2.00 -14.28 -36.03
CA LYS A 24 1.71 -15.18 -34.91
C LYS A 24 1.20 -14.41 -33.69
N LEU A 25 1.76 -13.24 -33.43
CA LEU A 25 1.44 -12.43 -32.26
C LEU A 25 0.10 -11.68 -32.39
N SER A 26 -0.42 -11.50 -33.61
CA SER A 26 -1.72 -10.86 -33.84
C SER A 26 -2.92 -11.75 -33.52
N GLY A 27 -2.72 -13.06 -33.41
CA GLY A 27 -3.76 -14.01 -32.99
C GLY A 27 -4.21 -13.79 -31.54
N THR A 28 -5.37 -14.34 -31.20
CA THR A 28 -5.90 -14.36 -29.84
C THR A 28 -5.52 -15.64 -29.12
N TYR A 29 -5.16 -15.52 -27.85
CA TYR A 29 -4.75 -16.63 -27.02
C TYR A 29 -5.39 -16.51 -25.64
N THR A 30 -5.67 -17.65 -25.02
CA THR A 30 -6.08 -17.72 -23.63
C THR A 30 -4.89 -18.15 -22.79
N VAL A 31 -4.56 -17.34 -21.80
CA VAL A 31 -3.48 -17.59 -20.84
C VAL A 31 -4.06 -17.59 -19.43
N SER A 32 -3.46 -18.38 -18.54
CA SER A 32 -3.86 -18.48 -17.14
C SER A 32 -2.67 -18.17 -16.25
N TYR A 33 -2.87 -17.28 -15.30
CA TYR A 33 -1.89 -16.89 -14.28
C TYR A 33 -2.43 -17.22 -12.90
N ASN A 34 -1.53 -17.56 -11.98
CA ASN A 34 -1.87 -17.88 -10.60
C ASN A 34 -1.20 -16.87 -9.68
N PHE A 35 -1.98 -15.93 -9.15
CA PHE A 35 -1.47 -14.88 -8.28
C PHE A 35 -1.60 -15.29 -6.81
N LYS A 36 -0.54 -15.04 -6.04
CA LYS A 36 -0.65 -14.98 -4.58
C LYS A 36 -1.29 -13.66 -4.18
N ILE A 37 -2.27 -13.70 -3.30
CA ILE A 37 -3.01 -12.52 -2.88
C ILE A 37 -2.41 -11.95 -1.60
N LYS A 38 -2.17 -10.64 -1.59
CA LYS A 38 -1.82 -9.88 -0.41
C LYS A 38 -2.84 -8.76 -0.20
N TYR A 39 -3.30 -8.60 1.03
CA TYR A 39 -4.24 -7.54 1.38
C TYR A 39 -3.51 -6.38 2.05
N THR A 40 -3.86 -5.16 1.69
CA THR A 40 -3.38 -3.92 2.31
C THR A 40 -4.56 -3.09 2.83
N ASN A 41 -4.26 -2.11 3.70
CA ASN A 41 -5.25 -1.18 4.28
C ASN A 41 -6.48 -1.87 4.90
N VAL A 42 -6.22 -2.91 5.71
CA VAL A 42 -7.24 -3.50 6.57
C VAL A 42 -7.79 -2.39 7.49
N PRO A 43 -9.13 -2.28 7.67
CA PRO A 43 -9.71 -1.29 8.59
C PRO A 43 -9.08 -1.34 9.97
N ALA A 44 -8.79 -0.17 10.56
CA ALA A 44 -7.97 -0.05 11.78
C ALA A 44 -8.54 -0.82 12.99
N GLU A 45 -9.87 -0.90 13.07
CA GLU A 45 -10.63 -1.61 14.09
C GLU A 45 -10.60 -3.15 13.95
N LYS A 46 -9.96 -3.66 12.89
CA LYS A 46 -9.85 -5.09 12.58
C LYS A 46 -8.41 -5.47 12.29
N ARG A 47 -8.14 -6.76 12.46
CA ARG A 47 -6.87 -7.36 12.08
C ARG A 47 -7.08 -8.57 11.21
N LEU A 48 -6.35 -8.62 10.09
CA LEU A 48 -6.29 -9.80 9.24
C LEU A 48 -5.52 -10.89 9.98
N THR A 49 -6.24 -11.92 10.45
CA THR A 49 -5.66 -13.02 11.23
C THR A 49 -5.39 -14.24 10.37
N LYS A 50 -6.20 -14.47 9.33
CA LYS A 50 -6.04 -15.60 8.42
C LYS A 50 -6.54 -15.26 7.04
N ILE A 51 -5.76 -15.61 6.03
CA ILE A 51 -6.20 -15.59 4.63
C ILE A 51 -6.73 -16.98 4.30
N ILE A 52 -7.98 -17.09 3.85
CA ILE A 52 -8.58 -18.37 3.43
C ILE A 52 -8.23 -18.60 1.96
N ASP A 53 -8.49 -17.59 1.13
CA ASP A 53 -8.17 -17.63 -0.29
C ASP A 53 -6.79 -16.98 -0.53
N THR A 54 -5.74 -17.78 -0.46
CA THR A 54 -4.33 -17.32 -0.61
C THR A 54 -3.92 -17.10 -2.06
N THR A 55 -4.63 -17.74 -3.00
CA THR A 55 -4.37 -17.60 -4.43
C THR A 55 -5.64 -17.37 -5.23
N LEU A 56 -5.46 -16.70 -6.37
CA LEU A 56 -6.49 -16.44 -7.37
C LEU A 56 -5.93 -16.77 -8.75
N ASN A 57 -6.51 -17.78 -9.40
CA ASN A 57 -6.24 -18.04 -10.81
C ASN A 57 -7.07 -17.09 -11.66
N ILE A 58 -6.40 -16.44 -12.61
CA ILE A 58 -6.96 -15.47 -13.55
C ILE A 58 -6.62 -15.96 -14.94
N SER A 59 -7.64 -16.19 -15.74
CA SER A 59 -7.48 -16.51 -17.15
C SER A 59 -8.02 -15.36 -17.97
N PHE A 60 -7.30 -14.94 -19.01
CA PHE A 60 -7.82 -13.95 -19.93
C PHE A 60 -7.52 -14.30 -21.38
N THR A 61 -8.43 -13.91 -22.26
CA THR A 61 -8.30 -14.07 -23.71
C THR A 61 -7.93 -12.72 -24.33
N ALA A 62 -6.73 -12.62 -24.87
CA ALA A 62 -6.20 -11.38 -25.42
C ALA A 62 -5.34 -11.64 -26.66
N ARG A 63 -4.96 -10.58 -27.38
CA ARG A 63 -4.04 -10.72 -28.52
C ARG A 63 -2.66 -11.07 -27.99
N GLY A 64 -1.90 -11.84 -28.77
CA GLY A 64 -0.56 -12.29 -28.38
C GLY A 64 0.38 -11.15 -27.99
N TYR A 65 0.23 -9.97 -28.59
CA TYR A 65 1.08 -8.81 -28.27
C TYR A 65 0.71 -8.15 -26.95
N ASP A 66 -0.58 -8.17 -26.59
CA ASP A 66 -1.06 -7.69 -25.29
C ASP A 66 -0.53 -8.62 -24.19
N ILE A 67 -0.61 -9.94 -24.40
CA ILE A 67 -0.03 -10.98 -23.51
C ILE A 67 1.49 -10.82 -23.39
N LEU A 68 2.20 -10.62 -24.49
CA LEU A 68 3.64 -10.45 -24.48
C LEU A 68 4.04 -9.19 -23.69
N LYS A 69 3.33 -8.08 -23.91
CA LYS A 69 3.56 -6.83 -23.17
C LYS A 69 3.39 -7.03 -21.66
N LEU A 70 2.35 -7.75 -21.24
CA LEU A 70 2.12 -8.07 -19.82
C LEU A 70 3.26 -8.88 -19.23
N ASN A 71 3.67 -9.96 -19.88
CA ASN A 71 4.77 -10.81 -19.40
C ASN A 71 6.12 -10.08 -19.30
N ILE A 72 6.33 -9.01 -20.06
CA ILE A 72 7.56 -8.21 -20.02
C ILE A 72 7.49 -7.12 -18.94
N THR A 73 6.30 -6.58 -18.69
CA THR A 73 6.11 -5.41 -17.82
C THR A 73 5.82 -5.80 -16.38
N GLU A 74 5.10 -6.89 -16.18
CA GLU A 74 4.52 -7.26 -14.88
C GLU A 74 5.12 -8.55 -14.33
N SER A 75 5.44 -8.54 -13.03
CA SER A 75 5.72 -9.77 -12.28
C SER A 75 4.40 -10.46 -11.94
N MET A 76 4.13 -11.60 -12.57
CA MET A 76 2.86 -12.33 -12.45
C MET A 76 2.79 -13.26 -11.21
N ASP A 77 3.46 -12.90 -10.11
CA ASP A 77 3.61 -13.76 -8.93
C ASP A 77 2.71 -13.35 -7.74
N GLU A 78 2.50 -12.05 -7.55
CA GLU A 78 1.77 -11.50 -6.41
C GLU A 78 0.83 -10.37 -6.85
N MET A 79 -0.38 -10.36 -6.29
CA MET A 79 -1.40 -9.33 -6.50
C MET A 79 -1.75 -8.70 -5.16
N THR A 80 -1.56 -7.39 -5.07
CA THR A 80 -1.95 -6.62 -3.88
C THR A 80 -3.37 -6.10 -4.06
N ILE A 81 -4.21 -6.35 -3.05
CA ILE A 81 -5.60 -5.89 -2.99
C ILE A 81 -5.71 -4.89 -1.85
N ASP A 82 -6.01 -3.65 -2.19
CA ASP A 82 -6.31 -2.60 -1.23
C ASP A 82 -7.74 -2.76 -0.71
N LEU A 83 -7.91 -3.16 0.54
CA LEU A 83 -9.24 -3.38 1.11
C LEU A 83 -10.07 -2.10 1.27
N LYS A 84 -9.47 -0.91 1.13
CA LYS A 84 -10.18 0.37 1.18
C LYS A 84 -11.09 0.58 -0.04
N ASP A 85 -10.73 -0.02 -1.17
CA ASP A 85 -11.46 0.12 -2.43
C ASP A 85 -12.64 -0.86 -2.54
N TYR A 86 -12.79 -1.77 -1.56
CA TYR A 86 -13.74 -2.87 -1.60
C TYR A 86 -14.74 -2.79 -0.45
N GLU A 87 -15.99 -3.13 -0.75
CA GLU A 87 -17.01 -3.34 0.29
C GLU A 87 -16.74 -4.68 1.00
N ILE A 88 -16.18 -4.62 2.20
CA ILE A 88 -15.90 -5.82 3.02
C ILE A 88 -17.20 -6.32 3.66
N LYS A 89 -17.67 -7.49 3.24
CA LYS A 89 -18.90 -8.11 3.75
C LYS A 89 -18.60 -9.19 4.78
N LYS A 90 -19.41 -9.25 5.84
CA LYS A 90 -19.34 -10.31 6.84
C LYS A 90 -20.08 -11.55 6.34
N SER A 91 -19.46 -12.71 6.46
CA SER A 91 -20.06 -14.01 6.16
C SER A 91 -20.54 -14.67 7.45
N LYS A 92 -19.81 -15.65 7.99
CA LYS A 92 -20.09 -16.33 9.25
C LYS A 92 -18.92 -16.18 10.22
N ASP A 93 -19.23 -16.04 11.51
CA ASP A 93 -18.24 -15.85 12.59
C ASP A 93 -17.33 -14.65 12.28
N ASP A 94 -16.00 -14.80 12.34
CA ASP A 94 -15.03 -13.76 11.99
C ASP A 94 -14.60 -13.79 10.52
N THR A 95 -15.34 -14.50 9.67
CA THR A 95 -15.05 -14.59 8.23
C THR A 95 -15.69 -13.44 7.46
N TYR A 96 -14.90 -12.80 6.62
CA TYR A 96 -15.28 -11.73 5.72
C TYR A 96 -14.90 -12.08 4.29
N PHE A 97 -15.50 -11.36 3.33
CA PHE A 97 -15.17 -11.49 1.94
C PHE A 97 -15.31 -10.18 1.18
N ILE A 98 -14.61 -10.12 0.04
CA ILE A 98 -14.78 -9.10 -1.00
C ILE A 98 -15.22 -9.77 -2.29
N HIS A 99 -16.00 -9.08 -3.11
CA HIS A 99 -16.32 -9.54 -4.46
C HIS A 99 -15.16 -9.26 -5.41
N THR A 100 -14.86 -10.21 -6.30
CA THR A 100 -13.78 -10.07 -7.28
C THR A 100 -14.20 -9.35 -8.57
N GLY A 101 -15.43 -8.83 -8.63
CA GLY A 101 -15.95 -8.11 -9.79
C GLY A 101 -15.12 -6.88 -10.15
N LEU A 102 -14.70 -6.09 -9.16
CA LEU A 102 -13.84 -4.92 -9.37
C LEU A 102 -12.46 -5.32 -9.91
N ILE A 103 -11.86 -6.40 -9.39
CA ILE A 103 -10.59 -6.95 -9.90
C ILE A 103 -10.72 -7.29 -11.39
N ARG A 104 -11.85 -7.89 -11.80
CA ARG A 104 -12.11 -8.22 -13.20
C ARG A 104 -12.17 -6.98 -14.08
N GLU A 105 -12.89 -5.95 -13.64
CA GLU A 105 -13.05 -4.67 -14.33
C GLU A 105 -11.70 -3.95 -14.48
N GLU A 106 -10.94 -3.83 -13.39
CA GLU A 106 -9.62 -3.20 -13.36
C GLU A 106 -8.63 -3.89 -14.30
N LEU A 107 -8.59 -5.23 -14.27
CA LEU A 107 -7.72 -6.01 -15.16
C LEU A 107 -8.13 -5.89 -16.64
N ALA A 108 -9.43 -5.94 -16.93
CA ALA A 108 -9.93 -5.76 -18.29
C ALA A 108 -9.55 -4.38 -18.84
N SER A 109 -9.69 -3.33 -18.02
CA SER A 109 -9.26 -1.97 -18.36
C SER A 109 -7.75 -1.87 -18.54
N TYR A 110 -6.95 -2.48 -17.65
CA TYR A 110 -5.48 -2.44 -17.71
C TYR A 110 -4.94 -3.09 -19.00
N ILE A 111 -5.52 -4.22 -19.40
CA ILE A 111 -5.12 -4.99 -20.58
C ILE A 111 -5.83 -4.48 -21.85
N ASN A 112 -6.83 -3.61 -21.70
CA ASN A 112 -7.67 -3.07 -22.78
C ASN A 112 -8.40 -4.19 -23.56
N ILE A 113 -9.07 -5.07 -22.83
CA ILE A 113 -9.91 -6.17 -23.33
C ILE A 113 -11.32 -6.08 -22.72
N ASN A 114 -12.28 -6.88 -23.22
CA ASN A 114 -13.61 -6.90 -22.62
C ASN A 114 -13.57 -7.66 -21.30
N GLU A 115 -14.39 -7.24 -20.33
CA GLU A 115 -14.53 -7.96 -19.06
C GLU A 115 -14.96 -9.42 -19.22
N SER A 116 -15.75 -9.73 -20.25
CA SER A 116 -16.17 -11.11 -20.56
C SER A 116 -15.00 -12.01 -20.94
N ASP A 117 -13.89 -11.43 -21.38
CA ASP A 117 -12.68 -12.14 -21.75
C ASP A 117 -11.79 -12.42 -20.53
N VAL A 118 -12.16 -11.94 -19.33
CA VAL A 118 -11.47 -12.18 -18.06
C VAL A 118 -12.28 -13.14 -17.19
N LEU A 119 -11.67 -14.27 -16.85
CA LEU A 119 -12.23 -15.32 -16.02
C LEU A 119 -11.44 -15.43 -14.73
N LEU A 120 -12.13 -15.25 -13.61
CA LEU A 120 -11.59 -15.43 -12.28
C LEU A 120 -12.03 -16.78 -11.73
N SER A 121 -11.10 -17.52 -11.12
CA SER A 121 -11.42 -18.82 -10.49
C SER A 121 -12.36 -18.71 -9.28
N LYS A 122 -12.51 -17.51 -8.71
CA LYS A 122 -13.35 -17.23 -7.54
C LYS A 122 -14.12 -15.93 -7.76
N ASN A 123 -15.40 -15.92 -7.38
CA ASN A 123 -16.28 -14.73 -7.43
C ASN A 123 -16.19 -13.86 -6.17
N ALA A 124 -15.59 -14.42 -5.10
CA ALA A 124 -15.33 -13.73 -3.86
C ALA A 124 -14.05 -14.29 -3.24
N LEU A 125 -13.32 -13.44 -2.52
CA LEU A 125 -12.13 -13.81 -1.78
C LEU A 125 -12.43 -13.71 -0.29
N HIS A 126 -12.20 -14.80 0.43
CA HIS A 126 -12.49 -14.93 1.85
C HIS A 126 -11.23 -14.81 2.70
N PHE A 127 -11.42 -14.19 3.84
CA PHE A 127 -10.39 -14.01 4.86
C PHE A 127 -11.04 -13.81 6.22
N VAL A 128 -10.26 -13.98 7.29
CA VAL A 128 -10.72 -13.84 8.67
C VAL A 128 -10.19 -12.53 9.22
N LEU A 129 -11.09 -11.70 9.73
CA LEU A 129 -10.75 -10.47 10.45
C LEU A 129 -11.19 -10.61 11.90
N SER A 130 -10.24 -10.49 12.83
CA SER A 130 -10.57 -10.34 14.25
C SER A 130 -10.85 -8.88 14.57
N GLY A 131 -11.88 -8.61 15.35
CA GLY A 131 -12.09 -7.29 15.94
C GLY A 131 -10.97 -6.97 16.93
N LEU A 132 -10.57 -5.69 16.96
CA LEU A 132 -9.67 -5.15 17.96
C LEU A 132 -10.47 -4.29 18.94
N HIS A 133 -10.02 -4.21 20.19
CA HIS A 133 -10.53 -3.22 21.13
C HIS A 133 -9.90 -1.86 20.80
N VAL A 134 -10.55 -0.76 21.19
CA VAL A 134 -10.07 0.61 20.98
C VAL A 134 -9.88 1.32 22.32
N LYS A 135 -8.81 2.10 22.43
CA LYS A 135 -8.54 2.98 23.57
C LYS A 135 -7.96 4.30 23.07
N ASP A 136 -8.51 5.42 23.52
CA ASP A 136 -7.94 6.73 23.23
C ASP A 136 -6.80 7.05 24.19
N ILE A 137 -5.60 7.23 23.65
CA ILE A 137 -4.36 7.41 24.42
C ILE A 137 -3.76 8.79 24.11
N LYS A 138 -3.27 9.48 25.15
CA LYS A 138 -2.63 10.79 25.01
C LYS A 138 -1.31 10.67 24.26
N VAL A 139 -1.04 11.62 23.39
CA VAL A 139 0.22 11.71 22.65
C VAL A 139 1.25 12.49 23.47
N LYS A 140 2.50 12.02 23.45
CA LYS A 140 3.68 12.75 23.96
C LYS A 140 4.70 12.87 22.85
N THR A 141 5.26 14.06 22.68
CA THR A 141 6.31 14.26 21.69
C THR A 141 7.65 13.78 22.24
N ARG A 142 8.53 13.35 21.32
CA ARG A 142 9.95 13.11 21.59
C ARG A 142 10.72 14.10 20.74
N GLU A 143 11.31 15.08 21.38
CA GLU A 143 11.91 16.23 20.71
C GLU A 143 13.38 16.37 21.08
N ASP A 144 14.19 16.67 20.07
CA ASP A 144 15.59 17.04 20.20
C ASP A 144 15.78 18.33 19.39
N ILE A 145 15.49 19.47 20.02
CA ILE A 145 15.44 20.78 19.37
C ILE A 145 16.60 21.63 19.85
N LEU A 146 17.46 22.03 18.92
CA LEU A 146 18.49 23.03 19.15
C LEU A 146 18.02 24.40 18.64
N PHE A 147 17.74 25.32 19.56
CA PHE A 147 17.38 26.69 19.23
C PHE A 147 18.61 27.54 18.90
N LYS A 148 18.41 28.57 18.10
CA LYS A 148 19.43 29.58 17.83
C LYS A 148 19.39 30.63 18.94
N ASP A 149 20.52 31.03 19.52
CA ASP A 149 20.51 32.11 20.51
C ASP A 149 20.03 33.46 19.90
N PRO A 150 19.20 34.26 20.61
CA PRO A 150 18.62 34.04 21.92
C PRO A 150 17.14 33.61 21.83
N TYR A 151 16.82 32.61 21.02
CA TYR A 151 15.47 32.07 20.84
C TYR A 151 15.25 30.83 21.70
N GLY A 152 14.00 30.59 22.06
CA GLY A 152 13.58 29.35 22.72
C GLY A 152 12.08 29.14 22.63
N LEU A 153 11.63 28.05 23.23
CA LEU A 153 10.21 27.71 23.27
C LEU A 153 9.46 28.65 24.23
N TYR A 154 8.42 29.32 23.72
CA TYR A 154 7.61 30.26 24.50
C TYR A 154 6.60 29.54 25.42
N GLU A 155 5.95 28.50 24.91
CA GLU A 155 4.97 27.69 25.62
C GLU A 155 5.16 26.21 25.27
N GLN A 156 4.63 25.31 26.09
CA GLN A 156 4.69 23.88 25.80
C GLN A 156 4.14 23.59 24.39
N GLU A 157 4.81 22.69 23.68
CA GLU A 157 4.42 22.20 22.38
C GLU A 157 2.94 21.79 22.34
N ARG A 158 2.25 22.17 21.26
CA ARG A 158 0.85 21.78 21.05
C ARG A 158 0.77 20.65 20.05
N VAL A 159 0.16 19.55 20.47
CA VAL A 159 -0.06 18.37 19.63
C VAL A 159 -1.52 18.30 19.19
N GLU A 160 -1.74 18.19 17.89
CA GLU A 160 -3.06 18.07 17.27
C GLU A 160 -3.12 16.84 16.34
N PRO A 161 -3.98 15.84 16.63
CA PRO A 161 -4.81 15.71 17.83
C PRO A 161 -4.00 15.35 19.10
N ALA A 162 -4.46 15.79 20.28
CA ALA A 162 -3.80 15.53 21.56
C ALA A 162 -3.99 14.08 22.07
N LYS A 163 -4.95 13.35 21.48
CA LYS A 163 -5.21 11.94 21.71
C LYS A 163 -5.38 11.23 20.39
N VAL A 164 -5.01 9.97 20.36
CA VAL A 164 -5.14 9.09 19.19
C VAL A 164 -5.81 7.80 19.61
N SER A 165 -6.52 7.18 18.70
CA SER A 165 -7.17 5.90 18.92
C SER A 165 -6.17 4.78 18.66
N VAL A 166 -5.96 3.93 19.67
CA VAL A 166 -5.09 2.75 19.56
C VAL A 166 -5.96 1.52 19.59
N TYR A 167 -5.83 0.70 18.55
CA TYR A 167 -6.55 -0.54 18.38
C TYR A 167 -5.65 -1.72 18.69
N GLY A 168 -6.09 -2.68 19.50
CA GLY A 168 -5.29 -3.84 19.87
C GLY A 168 -6.00 -4.82 20.82
N PRO A 169 -5.33 -5.91 21.24
CA PRO A 169 -5.81 -6.77 22.32
C PRO A 169 -5.93 -5.99 23.64
N SER A 170 -6.98 -6.24 24.44
CA SER A 170 -7.20 -5.53 25.70
C SER A 170 -6.00 -5.61 26.64
N SER A 171 -5.35 -6.77 26.73
CA SER A 171 -4.14 -6.96 27.54
C SER A 171 -2.99 -6.02 27.18
N VAL A 172 -2.87 -5.65 25.89
CA VAL A 172 -1.86 -4.70 25.41
C VAL A 172 -2.31 -3.28 25.69
N LEU A 173 -3.56 -2.94 25.34
CA LEU A 173 -4.12 -1.60 25.54
C LEU A 173 -4.13 -1.17 27.01
N ASP A 174 -4.36 -2.10 27.93
CA ASP A 174 -4.37 -1.84 29.38
C ASP A 174 -2.99 -1.37 29.88
N THR A 175 -1.90 -1.85 29.28
CA THR A 175 -0.53 -1.43 29.61
C THR A 175 -0.11 -0.10 28.97
N MET A 176 -0.85 0.39 27.98
CA MET A 176 -0.51 1.62 27.27
C MET A 176 -1.08 2.85 27.97
N HIS A 177 -0.19 3.77 28.35
CA HIS A 177 -0.54 5.05 28.98
C HIS A 177 -0.32 6.27 28.07
N TYR A 178 0.69 6.21 27.20
CA TYR A 178 1.05 7.27 26.27
C TYR A 178 1.48 6.67 24.94
N VAL A 179 1.19 7.37 23.84
CA VAL A 179 1.79 7.11 22.52
C VAL A 179 2.82 8.20 22.28
N TYR A 180 4.02 7.79 21.86
CA TYR A 180 5.10 8.73 21.59
C TYR A 180 5.17 9.06 20.11
N THR A 181 5.60 10.26 19.75
CA THR A 181 6.07 10.53 18.38
C THR A 181 7.41 9.83 18.15
N GLU A 182 7.75 9.63 16.88
CA GLU A 182 9.15 9.48 16.48
C GLU A 182 9.96 10.72 16.90
N VAL A 183 11.28 10.59 16.95
CA VAL A 183 12.16 11.68 17.41
C VAL A 183 12.13 12.82 16.40
N ILE A 184 11.65 13.98 16.84
CA ILE A 184 11.64 15.22 16.07
C ILE A 184 12.97 15.92 16.35
N SER A 185 13.90 15.88 15.39
CA SER A 185 15.19 16.55 15.50
C SER A 185 15.20 17.82 14.65
N LEU A 186 15.45 18.97 15.28
CA LEU A 186 15.55 20.27 14.62
C LEU A 186 16.78 21.01 15.10
N THR A 187 17.40 21.78 14.20
CA THR A 187 18.56 22.60 14.55
C THR A 187 18.39 24.04 14.09
N SER A 188 19.01 24.96 14.83
CA SER A 188 18.98 26.41 14.58
C SER A 188 17.58 27.00 14.45
N VAL A 189 16.64 26.57 15.30
CA VAL A 189 15.25 27.06 15.27
C VAL A 189 15.16 28.49 15.83
N ASP A 190 14.59 29.41 15.06
CA ASP A 190 14.44 30.83 15.42
C ASP A 190 13.03 31.41 15.13
N LYS A 191 12.07 30.55 14.79
CA LYS A 191 10.67 30.92 14.45
C LYS A 191 9.75 29.74 14.66
N ASP A 192 8.47 30.04 14.84
CA ASP A 192 7.39 29.06 14.96
C ASP A 192 7.49 27.96 13.91
N GLN A 193 7.28 26.71 14.34
CA GLN A 193 7.32 25.53 13.48
C GLN A 193 6.01 24.76 13.59
N ILE A 194 5.57 24.21 12.47
CA ILE A 194 4.48 23.23 12.40
C ILE A 194 5.03 21.99 11.72
N ILE A 195 5.04 20.88 12.46
CA ILE A 195 5.74 19.65 12.05
C ILE A 195 4.72 18.53 12.02
N LYS A 196 4.70 17.78 10.91
CA LYS A 196 4.00 16.49 10.86
C LYS A 196 4.93 15.44 11.44
N ALA A 197 4.57 14.89 12.59
CA ALA A 197 5.35 13.88 13.30
C ALA A 197 4.61 12.55 13.27
N ARG A 198 5.30 11.50 12.83
CA ARG A 198 4.79 10.12 12.91
C ARG A 198 4.75 9.64 14.35
N LEU A 199 3.78 8.78 14.65
CA LEU A 199 3.67 8.12 15.93
C LEU A 199 4.49 6.84 15.92
N TYR A 200 5.27 6.66 16.99
CA TYR A 200 6.05 5.47 17.20
C TYR A 200 5.15 4.31 17.64
N ASN A 201 5.05 3.27 16.79
CA ASN A 201 4.36 2.03 17.10
C ASN A 201 5.36 0.93 17.51
N PRO A 202 5.48 0.59 18.80
CA PRO A 202 6.39 -0.46 19.26
C PRO A 202 5.95 -1.89 18.90
N LEU A 203 4.67 -2.09 18.56
CA LEU A 203 4.06 -3.41 18.35
C LEU A 203 3.20 -3.43 17.08
N PRO A 204 3.78 -3.20 15.88
CA PRO A 204 3.03 -3.13 14.62
C PRO A 204 2.27 -4.43 14.28
N GLU A 205 2.68 -5.55 14.87
CA GLU A 205 2.00 -6.84 14.72
C GLU A 205 0.80 -7.04 15.67
N LEU A 206 0.60 -6.16 16.65
CA LEU A 206 -0.46 -6.30 17.66
C LEU A 206 -1.36 -5.08 17.76
N ILE A 207 -0.85 -3.89 17.44
CA ILE A 207 -1.59 -2.64 17.57
C ILE A 207 -1.58 -1.81 16.28
N ASN A 208 -2.69 -1.14 16.03
CA ASN A 208 -2.83 -0.10 15.02
C ASN A 208 -3.06 1.24 15.74
N ILE A 209 -2.54 2.34 15.19
CA ILE A 209 -2.69 3.68 15.76
C ILE A 209 -3.30 4.57 14.68
N GLU A 210 -4.36 5.30 15.02
CA GLU A 210 -5.04 6.20 14.10
C GLU A 210 -5.35 7.56 14.76
N PRO A 211 -4.98 8.69 14.13
CA PRO A 211 -4.09 8.79 12.96
C PRO A 211 -2.67 8.31 13.27
N ASP A 212 -1.89 7.95 12.24
CA ASP A 212 -0.48 7.55 12.35
C ASP A 212 0.48 8.73 12.42
N GLU A 213 0.00 9.93 12.08
CA GLU A 213 0.72 11.20 12.15
C GLU A 213 -0.08 12.24 12.95
N VAL A 214 0.64 13.12 13.64
CA VAL A 214 0.09 14.26 14.37
C VAL A 214 0.82 15.55 13.99
N LEU A 215 0.16 16.69 14.20
CA LEU A 215 0.77 18.00 14.05
C LEU A 215 1.35 18.45 15.39
N VAL A 216 2.65 18.72 15.40
CA VAL A 216 3.36 19.33 16.53
C VAL A 216 3.62 20.79 16.18
N LYS A 217 3.07 21.69 16.98
CA LYS A 217 3.22 23.14 16.82
C LYS A 217 4.14 23.66 17.93
N LEU A 218 5.26 24.23 17.50
CA LEU A 218 6.25 24.85 18.36
C LEU A 218 6.12 26.37 18.22
N ARG A 219 5.91 27.05 19.35
CA ARG A 219 5.90 28.51 19.40
C ARG A 219 7.23 29.00 19.94
N VAL A 220 7.93 29.80 19.15
CA VAL A 220 9.31 30.20 19.39
C VAL A 220 9.38 31.71 19.53
N GLU A 221 9.91 32.17 20.66
CA GLU A 221 10.09 33.60 20.91
C GLU A 221 11.54 33.89 21.27
N ARG A 222 11.95 35.13 21.00
CA ARG A 222 13.25 35.63 21.41
C ARG A 222 13.19 35.93 22.90
N PHE A 223 14.07 35.32 23.70
CA PHE A 223 14.25 35.73 25.08
C PHE A 223 14.78 37.16 25.11
N THR A 224 13.98 38.07 25.66
CA THR A 224 14.40 39.42 26.03
C THR A 224 14.50 39.45 27.55
N GLU A 225 15.70 39.61 28.09
CA GLU A 225 15.86 39.96 29.50
C GLU A 225 15.10 41.26 29.75
N SER A 226 13.96 41.16 30.44
CA SER A 226 13.36 42.33 31.09
C SER A 226 14.04 42.44 32.45
N PHE A 227 15.04 43.31 32.54
CA PHE A 227 15.57 43.80 33.82
C PHE A 227 14.62 44.86 34.40
#